data_AF-A0A379FU63-F1
#
_entry.id   AF-A0A379FU63-F1
#
_cell.length_a   1.000
_cell.length_b   1.000
_cell.length_c   1.000
_cell.angle_alpha   90.00
_cell.angle_beta   90.00
_cell.angle_gamma   90.00
#
_symmetry.space_group_name_H-M   'P 1'
#
loop_
_entity.id
_entity.type
_entity.pdbx_description
1 polymer ?
#
loop_
_entity_poly.entity_id
_entity_poly.type
_entity_poly.pdbx_seq_one_letter_code
_entity_poly.pdbx_strand_id
1 'polypeptide(L)' 'MSDFSQTVPELVSWARKNDFSISLPAERLAFLLAVAVLNSERVNGEMSEGGAD' A
#
# COMPACT_ATOMS: atom_id res chain seq x y z
N MET A 1 -23.06 -16.61 -3.76
CA MET A 1 -21.71 -16.47 -3.18
C MET A 1 -20.82 -17.42 -3.96
N SER A 2 -19.97 -16.88 -4.83
CA SER A 2 -19.14 -17.70 -5.72
C SER A 2 -17.99 -18.28 -4.92
N ASP A 3 -17.92 -19.61 -4.85
CA ASP A 3 -16.78 -20.34 -4.29
C ASP A 3 -15.52 -19.93 -5.05
N PHE A 4 -14.61 -19.22 -4.38
CA PHE A 4 -13.29 -18.91 -4.91
C PHE A 4 -12.46 -20.18 -4.96
N SER A 5 -12.68 -21.00 -5.98
CA SER A 5 -11.85 -22.17 -6.30
C SER A 5 -10.63 -21.77 -7.15
N GLN A 6 -10.09 -20.57 -6.95
CA GLN A 6 -8.85 -20.19 -7.60
C GLN A 6 -7.72 -20.99 -6.95
N THR A 7 -7.04 -21.80 -7.74
CA THR A 7 -5.96 -22.64 -7.22
C THR A 7 -4.77 -21.74 -6.86
N VAL A 8 -3.95 -22.14 -5.86
CA VAL A 8 -2.74 -21.39 -5.47
C VAL A 8 -1.86 -21.00 -6.67
N PRO A 9 -1.64 -21.86 -7.69
CA PRO A 9 -0.90 -21.49 -8.90
C PRO A 9 -1.54 -20.39 -9.75
N GLU A 10 -2.87 -20.36 -9.83
CA GLU A 10 -3.61 -19.32 -10.58
C GLU A 10 -3.47 -17.96 -9.89
N LEU A 11 -3.55 -17.93 -8.55
CA LEU A 11 -3.34 -16.70 -7.78
C LEU A 11 -1.92 -16.16 -7.97
N VAL A 12 -0.90 -17.04 -7.94
CA VAL A 12 0.50 -16.65 -8.17
C VAL A 12 0.69 -16.12 -9.59
N SER A 13 0.09 -16.79 -10.59
CA SER A 13 0.16 -16.35 -11.98
C SER A 13 -0.53 -15.01 -12.20
N TRP A 14 -1.67 -14.80 -11.54
CA TRP A 14 -2.39 -13.53 -11.55
C TRP A 14 -1.55 -12.43 -10.88
N ALA A 15 -0.98 -12.67 -9.70
CA ALA A 15 -0.17 -11.67 -9.00
C ALA A 15 1.06 -11.24 -9.83
N ARG A 16 1.71 -12.19 -10.51
CA ARG A 16 2.82 -11.91 -11.44
C ARG A 16 2.36 -11.13 -12.67
N LYS A 17 1.21 -11.48 -13.25
CA LYS A 17 0.64 -10.78 -14.42
C LYS A 17 0.34 -9.30 -14.12
N ASN A 18 -0.08 -9.00 -12.90
CA ASN A 18 -0.39 -7.63 -12.46
C ASN A 18 0.84 -6.89 -11.88
N ASP A 19 2.01 -7.52 -11.89
CA ASP A 19 3.26 -6.96 -11.35
C ASP A 19 3.13 -6.44 -9.91
N PHE A 20 2.38 -7.15 -9.06
CA PHE A 20 2.27 -6.78 -7.66
C PHE A 20 3.61 -6.94 -6.97
N SER A 21 4.18 -5.81 -6.58
CA SER A 21 5.42 -5.74 -5.85
C SER A 21 5.37 -4.60 -4.84
N ILE A 22 6.05 -4.77 -3.71
CA ILE A 22 6.27 -3.73 -2.71
C ILE A 22 7.77 -3.64 -2.51
N SER A 23 8.35 -2.48 -2.83
CA SER A 23 9.76 -2.18 -2.61
C SER A 23 9.88 -1.05 -1.60
N LEU A 24 10.27 -1.40 -0.37
CA LEU A 24 10.45 -0.46 0.73
C LEU A 24 11.88 -0.55 1.28
N PRO A 25 12.89 0.01 0.58
CA PRO A 25 14.20 0.29 1.17
C PRO A 25 14.06 1.16 2.42
N ALA A 26 15.10 1.17 3.27
CA ALA A 26 15.06 1.85 4.56
C ALA A 26 14.53 3.31 4.49
N GLU A 27 14.95 4.07 3.48
CA GLU A 27 14.49 5.45 3.26
C GLU A 27 13.00 5.54 2.94
N ARG A 28 12.48 4.67 2.06
CA ARG A 28 11.05 4.65 1.69
C ARG A 28 10.19 4.15 2.84
N LEU A 29 10.68 3.18 3.60
CA LEU A 29 10.01 2.69 4.79
C LEU A 29 9.95 3.77 5.87
N ALA A 30 11.07 4.45 6.14
CA ALA A 30 11.12 5.54 7.11
C ALA A 30 10.17 6.69 6.72
N PHE A 31 10.13 7.06 5.44
CA PHE A 31 9.17 8.04 4.92
C PHE A 31 7.72 7.58 5.10
N LEU A 32 7.40 6.33 4.73
CA LEU A 32 6.05 5.76 4.90
C LEU A 32 5.62 5.74 6.37
N LEU A 33 6.54 5.43 7.28
CA LEU A 33 6.28 5.49 8.73
C LEU A 33 6.05 6.92 9.22
N ALA A 34 6.82 7.89 8.74
CA ALA A 34 6.58 9.31 9.07
C ALA A 34 5.19 9.77 8.61
N VAL A 35 4.77 9.36 7.41
CA VAL A 35 3.40 9.58 6.91
C VAL A 35 2.38 8.90 7.82
N ALA A 36 2.59 7.64 8.23
CA ALA A 36 1.67 6.94 9.13
C ALA A 36 1.51 7.65 10.49
N VAL A 37 2.62 8.15 11.07
CA VAL A 37 2.60 8.90 12.33
C VAL A 37 1.80 10.20 12.18
N LEU A 38 2.10 11.00 11.15
CA LEU A 38 1.35 12.23 10.86
C LEU A 38 -0.14 11.97 10.60
N ASN A 39 -0.49 10.81 10.03
CA ASN A 39 -1.88 10.43 9.78
C ASN A 39 -2.61 10.16 11.09
N SER A 40 -1.93 9.49 12.03
CA SER A 40 -2.50 9.11 13.33
C SER A 40 -2.79 10.29 14.26
N GLU A 41 -2.01 11.37 14.15
CA GLU A 41 -2.18 12.58 14.97
C GLU A 41 -3.25 13.53 14.42
N ARG A 42 -3.77 13.27 13.20
CA ARG A 42 -4.76 14.15 12.60
C ARG A 42 -6.12 13.95 13.25
N VAL A 43 -6.68 15.07 13.74
CA VAL A 43 -7.98 15.10 14.43
C VAL A 43 -9.17 15.20 13.47
N ASN A 44 -9.01 15.72 12.24
CA ASN A 44 -10.04 15.74 11.18
C ASN A 44 -9.43 16.00 9.78
N GLY A 45 -9.82 15.25 8.75
CA GLY A 45 -9.49 15.49 7.33
C GLY A 45 -8.57 14.45 6.65
N GLU A 46 -8.56 14.38 5.32
CA GLU A 46 -7.66 13.52 4.54
C GLU A 46 -6.24 14.10 4.42
N MET A 47 -5.27 13.24 4.11
CA MET A 47 -3.88 13.68 3.89
C MET A 47 -3.77 14.38 2.54
N SER A 48 -3.64 15.70 2.58
CA SER A 48 -3.33 16.48 1.37
C SER A 48 -1.87 16.28 0.98
N GLU A 49 -1.60 16.24 -0.31
CA GLU A 49 -0.24 16.34 -0.84
C GLU A 49 0.30 17.75 -0.53
N GLY A 50 1.21 17.84 0.43
CA GLY A 50 1.80 19.10 0.88
C GLY A 50 2.92 19.56 -0.04
N GLY A 51 2.58 20.26 -1.12
CA GLY A 51 3.48 21.16 -1.83
C GLY A 51 3.04 22.60 -1.56
N ALA A 52 3.94 23.37 -0.93
CA ALA A 52 3.91 24.82 -0.72
C ALA A 52 2.64 25.60 -1.13
N ASP A 53 1.80 25.92 -0.15
CA ASP A 53 1.27 27.28 0.08
C ASP A 53 1.01 27.45 1.59
#